data_AF-A0A822ASA8-F1
#
_entry.id   AF-A0A822ASA8-F1
#
_cell.length_a   1.000
_cell.length_b   1.000
_cell.length_c   1.000
_cell.angle_alpha   90.00
_cell.angle_beta   90.00
_cell.angle_gamma   90.00
#
_symmetry.space_group_name_H-M   'P 1'
#
loop_
_entity.id
_entity.type
_entity.pdbx_description
1 polymer ?
#
loop_
_entity_poly.entity_id
_entity_poly.type
_entity_poly.pdbx_seq_one_letter_code
_entity_poly.pdbx_strand_id
1 'polypeptide(L)'
;GMRVEYPEIAELQNDRPETYLKALEQYCLNQQYNLVLCVLSNNRKDRYDALKKFLCMDTAVPSQMVLLKTLNKRGQLMSVATKIGIQISAKLGGEIWSVPIPSKSLMVIGIDSYHDKKRKQVSVAAFVATTNPQCTSYYSRIVMQTTTQELVDGISVCIR
;
A
#
# COMPACT_ATOMS: atom_id res chain seq x y z
N GLY A 1 -19.85 8.21 -4.03
CA GLY A 1 -18.66 9.07 -3.82
C GLY A 1 -18.04 8.75 -2.48
N MET A 2 -16.74 8.96 -2.30
CA MET A 2 -16.04 8.70 -1.03
C MET A 2 -16.32 9.85 -0.05
N ARG A 3 -16.86 9.55 1.13
CA ARG A 3 -16.99 10.52 2.23
C ARG A 3 -15.69 10.49 3.04
N VAL A 4 -15.09 11.64 3.25
CA VAL A 4 -13.84 11.79 4.00
C VAL A 4 -14.12 12.69 5.19
N GLU A 5 -13.92 12.18 6.39
CA GLU A 5 -14.01 12.95 7.62
C GLU A 5 -12.77 13.84 7.80
N TYR A 6 -12.87 14.86 8.65
CA TYR A 6 -11.72 15.71 8.93
C TYR A 6 -10.63 14.89 9.62
N PRO A 7 -9.40 14.81 9.06
CA PRO A 7 -8.35 14.00 9.63
C PRO A 7 -7.75 14.67 10.88
N GLU A 8 -7.23 13.87 11.78
CA GLU A 8 -6.37 14.36 12.85
C GLU A 8 -5.02 14.80 12.26
N ILE A 9 -4.60 16.03 12.57
CA ILE A 9 -3.40 16.64 11.98
C ILE A 9 -2.23 16.51 12.96
N ALA A 10 -1.19 15.79 12.53
CA ALA A 10 0.08 15.72 13.24
C ALA A 10 1.12 16.64 12.57
N GLU A 11 1.44 17.75 13.22
CA GLU A 11 2.51 18.65 12.77
C GLU A 11 3.88 18.11 13.19
N LEU A 12 4.84 18.18 12.27
CA LEU A 12 6.20 17.68 12.49
C LEU A 12 7.20 18.85 12.50
N GLN A 13 8.15 18.81 13.44
CA GLN A 13 9.16 19.85 13.59
C GLN A 13 10.17 19.88 12.44
N ASN A 14 10.42 18.74 11.79
CA ASN A 14 11.38 18.60 10.70
C ASN A 14 11.03 17.39 9.84
N ASP A 15 11.77 17.19 8.75
CA ASP A 15 11.50 16.16 7.76
C ASP A 15 12.32 14.86 7.96
N ARG A 16 12.97 14.68 9.11
CA ARG A 16 13.80 13.50 9.39
C ARG A 16 12.94 12.26 9.65
N PRO A 17 13.35 11.06 9.19
CA PRO A 17 12.60 9.83 9.40
C PRO A 17 12.21 9.57 10.86
N GLU A 18 13.10 9.86 11.80
CA GLU A 18 12.89 9.64 13.23
C GLU A 18 11.74 10.51 13.79
N THR A 19 11.59 11.73 13.28
CA THR A 19 10.53 12.65 13.69
C THR A 19 9.16 12.13 13.25
N TYR A 20 9.06 11.62 12.02
CA TYR A 20 7.84 10.97 11.55
C TYR A 20 7.53 9.71 12.36
N LEU A 21 8.53 8.84 12.58
CA LEU A 21 8.33 7.60 13.33
C LEU A 21 7.83 7.86 14.74
N LYS A 22 8.41 8.81 15.47
CA LYS A 22 7.93 9.20 16.80
C LYS A 22 6.48 9.67 16.79
N ALA A 23 6.08 10.46 15.79
CA ALA A 23 4.69 10.87 15.66
C ALA A 23 3.79 9.67 15.35
N LEU A 24 4.17 8.82 14.40
CA LEU A 24 3.40 7.62 14.08
C LEU A 24 3.27 6.67 15.27
N GLU A 25 4.32 6.50 16.08
CA GLU A 25 4.28 5.74 17.33
C GLU A 25 3.26 6.34 18.31
N GLN A 26 3.32 7.66 18.52
CA GLN A 26 2.41 8.35 19.42
C GLN A 26 0.94 8.16 19.04
N TYR A 27 0.60 8.33 17.75
CA TYR A 27 -0.78 8.26 17.27
C TYR A 27 -1.24 6.81 17.01
N CYS A 28 -0.46 6.03 16.26
CA CYS A 28 -0.93 4.74 15.71
C CYS A 28 -0.78 3.55 16.67
N LEU A 29 0.00 3.64 17.75
CA LEU A 29 0.11 2.52 18.71
C LEU A 29 -1.10 2.44 19.66
N ASN A 30 -1.71 3.59 19.97
CA ASN A 30 -2.79 3.68 20.96
C ASN A 30 -4.18 3.86 20.32
N GLN A 31 -4.23 4.18 19.02
CA GLN A 31 -5.46 4.46 18.29
C GLN A 31 -5.46 3.80 16.92
N GLN A 32 -6.63 3.32 16.51
CA GLN A 32 -6.85 2.73 15.20
C GLN A 32 -7.28 3.83 14.21
N TYR A 33 -6.52 3.99 13.13
CA TYR A 33 -6.87 4.84 11.99
C TYR A 33 -7.16 3.98 10.77
N ASN A 34 -8.11 4.41 9.92
CA ASN A 34 -8.35 3.71 8.66
C ASN A 34 -7.21 3.91 7.66
N LEU A 35 -6.58 5.09 7.67
CA LEU A 35 -5.47 5.43 6.79
C LEU A 35 -4.60 6.52 7.39
N VAL A 36 -3.30 6.46 7.12
CA VAL A 36 -2.34 7.53 7.39
C VAL A 36 -1.89 8.18 6.07
N LEU A 37 -2.04 9.50 5.94
CA LEU A 37 -1.49 10.28 4.83
C LEU A 37 -0.27 11.05 5.32
N CYS A 38 0.91 10.76 4.77
CA CYS A 38 2.13 11.49 5.08
C CYS A 38 2.52 12.42 3.93
N VAL A 39 2.66 13.70 4.21
CA VAL A 39 3.20 14.69 3.28
C VAL A 39 4.71 14.72 3.43
N LEU A 40 5.45 14.42 2.36
CA LEU A 40 6.91 14.33 2.36
C LEU A 40 7.51 15.52 1.58
N SER A 41 8.58 16.11 2.10
CA SER A 41 9.29 17.23 1.47
C SER A 41 9.94 16.87 0.13
N ASN A 42 10.41 15.63 -0.01
CA ASN A 42 11.17 15.10 -1.15
C ASN A 42 11.03 13.57 -1.24
N ASN A 43 11.60 12.97 -2.29
CA ASN A 43 11.52 11.54 -2.60
C ASN A 43 12.65 10.69 -2.00
N ARG A 44 13.19 11.08 -0.84
CA ARG A 44 14.20 10.29 -0.11
C ARG A 44 13.68 8.89 0.21
N LYS A 45 14.40 7.88 -0.29
CA LYS A 45 13.99 6.47 -0.20
C LYS A 45 14.07 5.92 1.22
N ASP A 46 15.12 6.27 1.95
CA ASP A 46 15.33 5.84 3.34
C ASP A 46 14.17 6.27 4.25
N ARG A 47 13.70 7.51 4.10
CA ARG A 47 12.49 7.99 4.80
C ARG A 47 11.26 7.20 4.40
N TYR A 48 11.01 7.07 3.09
CA TYR A 48 9.86 6.32 2.59
C TYR A 48 9.82 4.88 3.11
N ASP A 49 10.96 4.19 3.05
CA ASP A 49 11.09 2.79 3.48
C ASP A 49 10.86 2.65 4.98
N ALA A 50 11.42 3.53 5.81
CA ALA A 50 11.25 3.51 7.26
C ALA A 50 9.78 3.66 7.66
N LEU A 51 9.08 4.64 7.07
CA LEU A 51 7.66 4.88 7.35
C LEU A 51 6.77 3.74 6.86
N LYS A 52 7.04 3.23 5.66
CA LYS A 52 6.30 2.08 5.12
C LYS A 52 6.52 0.83 5.95
N LYS A 53 7.74 0.58 6.41
CA LYS A 53 8.05 -0.55 7.28
C LYS A 53 7.24 -0.45 8.58
N PHE A 54 7.26 0.70 9.25
CA PHE A 54 6.51 0.90 10.48
C PHE A 54 5.01 0.68 10.29
N LEU A 55 4.42 1.37 9.31
CA LEU A 55 2.97 1.30 9.08
C LEU A 55 2.49 -0.07 8.60
N CYS A 56 3.31 -0.81 7.85
CA CYS A 56 2.92 -2.13 7.34
C CYS A 56 3.24 -3.27 8.30
N MET A 57 4.32 -3.18 9.09
CA MET A 57 4.80 -4.28 9.93
C MET A 57 4.44 -4.11 11.40
N ASP A 58 4.45 -2.87 11.93
CA ASP A 58 4.30 -2.62 13.36
C ASP A 58 2.86 -2.20 13.73
N THR A 59 2.10 -1.53 12.85
CA THR A 59 0.72 -1.08 13.15
C THR A 59 -0.37 -1.59 12.18
N ALA A 60 0.02 -2.16 11.04
CA ALA A 60 -0.88 -2.65 9.99
C ALA A 60 -1.91 -1.62 9.46
N VAL A 61 -1.50 -0.34 9.33
CA VAL A 61 -2.37 0.74 8.84
C VAL A 61 -2.04 1.08 7.37
N PRO A 62 -3.03 1.05 6.45
CA PRO A 62 -2.85 1.53 5.09
C PRO A 62 -2.32 2.97 5.05
N SER A 63 -1.41 3.26 4.12
CA SER A 63 -0.75 4.57 4.09
C SER A 63 -0.55 5.15 2.71
N GLN A 64 -0.73 6.47 2.61
CA GLN A 64 -0.55 7.28 1.41
C GLN A 64 0.58 8.28 1.59
N MET A 65 1.65 8.12 0.82
CA MET A 65 2.77 9.07 0.80
C MET A 65 2.54 10.08 -0.32
N VAL A 66 2.59 11.37 -0.02
CA VAL A 66 2.38 12.44 -1.00
C VAL A 66 3.53 13.42 -0.93
N LEU A 67 4.15 13.74 -2.07
CA LEU A 67 5.20 14.75 -2.09
C LEU A 67 4.60 16.16 -2.04
N LEU A 68 5.17 17.05 -1.22
CA LEU A 68 4.76 18.45 -1.13
C LEU A 68 4.81 19.15 -2.50
N LYS A 69 5.83 18.85 -3.32
CA LYS A 69 5.93 19.36 -4.70
C LYS A 69 4.74 18.97 -5.58
N THR A 70 4.07 17.85 -5.30
CA THR A 70 2.89 17.40 -6.05
C THR A 70 1.66 18.20 -5.67
N LEU A 71 1.54 18.58 -4.39
CA LEU A 71 0.46 19.45 -3.89
C LEU A 71 0.62 20.90 -4.37
N ASN A 72 1.86 21.36 -4.55
CA ASN A 72 2.14 22.73 -4.98
C ASN A 72 2.01 22.97 -6.50
N LYS A 73 1.54 22.00 -7.29
CA LYS A 73 1.33 22.18 -8.74
C LYS A 73 0.10 23.06 -9.01
N ARG A 74 0.36 24.32 -9.34
CA ARG A 74 -0.67 25.31 -9.70
C ARG A 74 -1.56 24.79 -10.83
N GLY A 75 -2.88 24.96 -10.70
CA GLY A 75 -3.88 24.56 -11.70
C GLY A 75 -4.16 23.05 -11.81
N GLN A 76 -3.41 22.18 -11.12
CA GLN A 76 -3.59 20.73 -11.17
C GLN A 76 -4.04 20.10 -9.85
N LEU A 77 -4.20 20.91 -8.79
CA LEU A 77 -4.50 20.43 -7.44
C LEU A 77 -5.73 19.53 -7.40
N MET A 78 -6.81 19.89 -8.09
CA MET A 78 -8.02 19.07 -8.14
C MET A 78 -7.77 17.70 -8.80
N SER A 79 -7.05 17.64 -9.92
CA SER A 79 -6.71 16.36 -10.56
C SER A 79 -5.82 15.50 -9.68
N VAL A 80 -4.86 16.11 -8.99
CA VAL A 80 -3.99 15.45 -8.02
C VAL A 80 -4.80 14.89 -6.85
N ALA A 81 -5.67 15.70 -6.24
CA ALA A 81 -6.53 15.30 -5.14
C ALA A 81 -7.47 14.17 -5.53
N THR A 82 -8.08 14.23 -6.73
CA THR A 82 -8.92 13.15 -7.26
C THR A 82 -8.15 11.83 -7.38
N LYS A 83 -6.93 11.87 -7.93
CA LYS A 83 -6.08 10.67 -8.04
C LYS A 83 -5.68 10.11 -6.67
N ILE A 84 -5.37 10.98 -5.71
CA ILE A 84 -5.08 10.58 -4.33
C ILE A 84 -6.31 9.96 -3.68
N GLY A 85 -7.50 10.55 -3.84
CA GLY A 85 -8.75 10.02 -3.30
C GLY A 85 -9.10 8.64 -3.88
N ILE A 86 -8.92 8.45 -5.19
CA ILE A 86 -9.03 7.15 -5.87
C ILE A 86 -8.07 6.13 -5.24
N GLN A 87 -6.79 6.48 -5.06
CA GLN A 87 -5.81 5.58 -4.44
C GLN A 87 -6.14 5.24 -2.99
N ILE A 88 -6.62 6.21 -2.21
CA ILE A 88 -7.10 6.00 -0.83
C ILE A 88 -8.27 5.03 -0.83
N SER A 89 -9.26 5.23 -1.70
CA SER A 89 -10.41 4.33 -1.82
C SER A 89 -9.96 2.91 -2.12
N ALA A 90 -9.05 2.69 -3.08
CA ALA A 90 -8.53 1.35 -3.39
C ALA A 90 -7.79 0.71 -2.20
N LYS A 91 -6.99 1.49 -1.46
CA LYS A 91 -6.25 0.98 -0.28
C LYS A 91 -7.17 0.57 0.87
N LEU A 92 -8.37 1.15 0.94
CA LEU A 92 -9.40 0.82 1.91
C LEU A 92 -10.35 -0.28 1.40
N GLY A 93 -10.02 -0.95 0.28
CA GLY A 93 -10.84 -2.02 -0.30
C GLY A 93 -11.99 -1.54 -1.18
N GLY A 94 -12.04 -0.26 -1.52
CA GLY A 94 -13.06 0.28 -2.41
C GLY A 94 -12.86 -0.13 -3.87
N GLU A 95 -13.96 -0.47 -4.53
CA GLU A 95 -14.00 -0.89 -5.94
C GLU A 95 -14.28 0.31 -6.85
N ILE A 96 -13.27 0.75 -7.61
CA ILE A 96 -13.32 2.06 -8.30
C ILE A 96 -14.11 2.00 -9.62
N TRP A 97 -13.85 0.97 -10.41
CA TRP A 97 -14.52 0.70 -11.68
C TRP A 97 -14.35 -0.78 -12.01
N SER A 98 -15.22 -1.32 -12.86
CA SER A 98 -15.16 -2.69 -13.38
C SER A 98 -15.43 -2.69 -14.87
N VAL A 99 -14.99 -3.74 -15.55
CA VAL A 99 -15.41 -4.06 -16.93
C VAL A 99 -16.39 -5.22 -16.91
N PRO A 100 -17.32 -5.32 -17.88
CA PRO A 100 -18.18 -6.50 -18.01
C PRO A 100 -17.33 -7.76 -18.27
N ILE A 101 -17.47 -8.76 -17.39
CA ILE A 101 -16.80 -10.06 -17.52
C ILE A 101 -17.85 -11.10 -17.91
N PRO A 102 -17.73 -11.75 -19.08
CA PRO A 102 -18.75 -12.70 -19.55
C PRO A 102 -18.93 -13.95 -18.67
N SER A 103 -17.91 -14.33 -17.90
CA SER A 103 -17.94 -15.52 -17.04
C SER A 103 -18.51 -15.19 -15.66
N LYS A 104 -19.48 -15.99 -15.21
CA LYS A 104 -20.11 -15.86 -13.88
C LYS A 104 -19.33 -16.53 -12.75
N SER A 105 -18.36 -17.39 -13.08
CA SER A 105 -17.55 -18.14 -12.11
C SER A 105 -16.11 -18.14 -12.57
N LEU A 106 -15.44 -17.00 -12.38
CA LEU A 106 -14.05 -16.78 -12.73
C LEU A 106 -13.28 -16.31 -11.49
N MET A 107 -12.13 -16.92 -11.25
CA MET A 107 -11.10 -16.42 -10.35
C MET A 107 -9.84 -16.21 -11.17
N VAL A 108 -9.37 -14.97 -11.25
CA VAL A 108 -8.10 -14.64 -11.91
C VAL A 108 -7.01 -14.59 -10.86
N ILE A 109 -5.91 -15.29 -11.12
CA ILE A 109 -4.73 -15.34 -10.24
C ILE A 109 -3.54 -14.77 -11.00
N GLY A 110 -2.88 -13.79 -10.38
CA GLY A 110 -1.60 -13.24 -10.83
C GLY A 110 -0.50 -13.57 -9.83
N ILE A 111 0.65 -14.01 -10.32
CA ILE A 111 1.82 -14.34 -9.50
C ILE A 111 3.03 -13.66 -10.13
N ASP A 112 3.82 -12.98 -9.29
CA ASP A 112 5.09 -12.37 -9.70
C ASP A 112 6.14 -12.60 -8.61
N SER A 113 7.42 -12.61 -9.00
CA SER A 113 8.54 -12.85 -8.08
C SER A 113 9.60 -11.75 -8.20
N TYR A 114 9.97 -11.17 -7.07
CA TYR A 114 11.05 -10.19 -6.95
C TYR A 114 12.31 -10.83 -6.36
N HIS A 115 13.46 -10.63 -7.02
CA HIS A 115 14.76 -11.08 -6.51
C HIS A 115 15.54 -9.90 -5.91
N ASP A 116 15.88 -9.97 -4.62
CA ASP A 116 16.70 -8.94 -3.98
C ASP A 116 18.17 -9.08 -4.43
N LYS A 117 18.61 -8.16 -5.31
CA LYS A 117 19.99 -8.13 -5.81
C LYS A 117 21.03 -7.86 -4.72
N LYS A 118 20.64 -7.25 -3.59
CA LYS A 118 21.54 -6.93 -2.47
C LYS A 118 21.69 -8.09 -1.50
N ARG A 119 20.59 -8.79 -1.21
CA ARG A 119 20.56 -10.01 -0.40
C ARG A 119 20.50 -11.20 -1.33
N LYS A 120 21.66 -11.60 -1.87
CA LYS A 120 21.89 -12.56 -2.98
C LYS A 120 21.21 -13.96 -2.88
N GLN A 121 20.29 -14.21 -1.95
CA GLN A 121 19.63 -15.51 -1.77
C GLN A 121 18.16 -15.44 -1.30
N VAL A 122 17.53 -14.26 -1.37
CA VAL A 122 16.11 -14.11 -1.00
C VAL A 122 15.31 -13.61 -2.19
N SER A 123 14.33 -14.40 -2.61
CA SER A 123 13.26 -13.98 -3.51
C SER A 123 11.96 -13.83 -2.73
N VAL A 124 11.07 -12.96 -3.23
CA VAL A 124 9.74 -12.77 -2.67
C VAL A 124 8.74 -13.00 -3.79
N ALA A 125 7.88 -14.01 -3.64
CA ALA A 125 6.75 -14.23 -4.52
C ALA A 125 5.52 -13.50 -3.97
N ALA A 126 4.86 -12.73 -4.83
CA ALA A 126 3.58 -12.10 -4.55
C ALA A 126 2.48 -12.85 -5.31
N PHE A 127 1.46 -13.29 -4.58
CA PHE A 127 0.27 -13.92 -5.10
C PHE A 127 -0.91 -12.96 -4.93
N VAL A 128 -1.69 -12.76 -5.99
CA VAL A 128 -2.92 -11.96 -5.96
C VAL A 128 -4.03 -12.71 -6.66
N ALA A 129 -5.21 -12.79 -6.05
CA ALA A 129 -6.37 -13.43 -6.63
C ALA A 129 -7.63 -12.57 -6.50
N THR A 130 -8.47 -12.56 -7.53
CA THR A 130 -9.78 -11.90 -7.48
C THR A 130 -10.75 -12.67 -6.60
N THR A 131 -11.56 -11.98 -5.79
CA THR A 131 -12.49 -12.60 -4.83
C THR A 131 -13.96 -12.37 -5.16
N ASN A 132 -14.27 -11.57 -6.19
CA ASN A 132 -15.63 -11.28 -6.63
C ASN A 132 -15.79 -11.39 -8.15
N PRO A 133 -17.02 -11.62 -8.67
CA PRO A 133 -17.28 -11.76 -10.10
C PRO A 133 -16.87 -10.56 -10.98
N GLN A 134 -16.86 -9.37 -10.38
CA GLN A 134 -16.47 -8.12 -11.05
C GLN A 134 -14.94 -7.95 -11.16
N CYS A 135 -14.17 -8.84 -10.53
CA CYS A 135 -12.70 -8.80 -10.46
C CYS A 135 -12.16 -7.46 -9.95
N THR A 136 -12.82 -6.88 -8.94
CA THR A 136 -12.49 -5.59 -8.32
C THR A 136 -12.03 -5.71 -6.86
N SER A 137 -12.31 -6.85 -6.22
CA SER A 137 -11.81 -7.20 -4.89
C SER A 137 -10.72 -8.25 -5.00
N TYR A 138 -9.69 -8.13 -4.16
CA TYR A 138 -8.48 -8.95 -4.25
C TYR A 138 -8.04 -9.49 -2.91
N TYR A 139 -7.64 -10.76 -2.91
CA TYR A 139 -6.81 -11.36 -1.88
C TYR A 139 -5.35 -11.30 -2.33
N SER A 140 -4.45 -11.00 -1.40
CA SER A 140 -3.01 -10.98 -1.69
C SER A 140 -2.22 -11.63 -0.57
N ARG A 141 -1.14 -12.32 -0.95
CA ARG A 141 -0.21 -12.97 -0.04
C ARG A 141 1.21 -12.88 -0.56
N ILE A 142 2.15 -12.70 0.35
CA ILE A 142 3.58 -12.74 0.04
C ILE A 142 4.19 -14.02 0.63
N VAL A 143 5.10 -14.63 -0.11
CA VAL A 143 5.88 -15.79 0.33
C VAL A 143 7.36 -15.48 0.12
N MET A 144 8.13 -15.58 1.19
CA MET A 144 9.59 -15.51 1.09
C MET A 144 10.12 -16.85 0.62
N GLN A 145 11.01 -16.82 -0.36
CA GLN A 145 11.61 -17.99 -0.97
C GLN A 145 13.13 -17.88 -0.88
N THR A 146 13.78 -18.98 -0.50
CA THR A 146 15.22 -19.13 -0.64
C THR A 146 15.56 -19.56 -2.06
N THR A 147 16.78 -19.30 -2.53
CA THR A 147 17.24 -19.56 -3.93
C THR A 147 16.99 -20.98 -4.45
N THR A 148 16.72 -21.95 -3.57
CA THR A 148 16.47 -23.36 -3.88
C THR A 148 15.00 -23.76 -3.87
N GLN A 149 14.06 -22.88 -3.48
CA GLN A 149 12.63 -23.18 -3.44
C GLN A 149 11.96 -22.80 -4.76
N GLU A 150 11.17 -23.71 -5.31
CA GLU A 150 10.41 -23.47 -6.53
C GLU A 150 9.17 -22.59 -6.27
N LEU A 151 8.71 -21.88 -7.29
CA LEU A 151 7.48 -21.08 -7.24
C LEU A 151 6.26 -21.91 -6.81
N VAL A 152 6.23 -23.19 -7.24
CA VAL A 152 5.13 -24.14 -7.01
C VAL A 152 4.89 -24.39 -5.51
N ASP A 153 5.95 -24.49 -4.71
CA ASP A 153 5.85 -24.72 -3.27
C ASP A 153 5.16 -23.53 -2.56
N GLY A 154 5.51 -22.31 -2.97
CA GLY A 154 4.90 -21.09 -2.45
C GLY A 154 3.43 -20.93 -2.84
N ILE A 155 3.06 -21.34 -4.06
CA ILE A 155 1.68 -21.27 -4.56
C ILE A 155 0.75 -22.18 -3.75
N SER A 156 1.22 -23.37 -3.38
CA SER A 156 0.44 -24.32 -2.57
C SER A 156 0.04 -23.76 -1.20
N VAL A 157 0.85 -22.85 -0.64
CA VAL A 157 0.55 -22.14 0.61
C VAL A 157 -0.48 -21.03 0.38
N CYS A 158 -0.50 -20.39 -0.79
CA CYS A 158 -1.39 -19.29 -1.12
C CYS A 158 -2.84 -19.70 -1.43
N ILE A 159 -3.06 -20.95 -1.85
CA ILE A 159 -4.35 -21.49 -2.30
C ILE A 159 -5.15 -22.18 -1.16
N ARG A 160 -4.57 -22.34 0.03
CA ARG A 160 -5.28 -22.84 1.22
C ARG A 160 -6.13 -21.76 1.87
#